data_AF-A0AAV2YV79-F1
#
_entry.id   AF-A0AAV2YV79-F1
#
_cell.length_a   1.000
_cell.length_b   1.000
_cell.length_c   1.000
_cell.angle_alpha   90.00
_cell.angle_beta   90.00
_cell.angle_gamma   90.00
#
_symmetry.space_group_name_H-M   'P 1'
#
loop_
_entity.id
_entity.type
_entity.pdbx_description
1 polymer ?
#
loop_
_entity_poly.entity_id
_entity_poly.type
_entity_poly.pdbx_seq_one_letter_code
_entity_poly.pdbx_strand_id
1 'polypeptide(L)'
;VIYGDPAYGRQQYLLSPLKGSRLTAQQERFNAAMSKVRICVKWEFGRLVQYWAFCDHARNQKLQLQPVGTTYKVAVLLANVWTCMNTGTQTSKFFGLSPPSVEEYLLTAN
;
A
#
# COMPACT_ATOMS: atom_id res chain seq x y z
N VAL A 1 -0.29 8.87 12.83
CA VAL A 1 0.62 7.75 13.15
C VAL A 1 0.63 6.79 11.97
N ILE A 2 1.80 6.45 11.43
CA ILE A 2 2.01 5.57 10.27
C ILE A 2 2.45 4.19 10.76
N TYR A 3 2.05 3.12 10.08
CA TYR A 3 2.58 1.78 10.36
C TYR A 3 3.69 1.42 9.38
N GLY A 4 4.90 1.22 9.91
CA GLY A 4 6.11 0.92 9.16
C GLY A 4 6.52 -0.54 9.23
N ASP A 5 7.49 -0.87 8.38
CA ASP A 5 8.18 -2.15 8.44
C ASP A 5 8.90 -2.33 9.81
N PRO A 6 8.95 -3.56 10.37
CA PRO A 6 9.69 -3.85 11.60
C PRO A 6 11.16 -3.38 11.63
N ALA A 7 11.79 -3.11 10.48
CA ALA A 7 13.14 -2.55 10.40
C ALA A 7 13.26 -1.11 10.91
N TYR A 8 12.19 -0.30 10.85
CA TYR A 8 12.24 1.12 11.22
C TYR A 8 12.07 1.39 12.73
N GLY A 9 11.75 0.36 13.52
CA GLY A 9 11.50 0.52 14.96
C GLY A 9 10.21 1.28 15.28
N ARG A 10 10.01 1.67 16.54
CA ARG A 10 8.88 2.52 16.96
C ARG A 10 9.38 3.93 17.22
N GLN A 11 8.70 4.93 16.66
CA GLN A 11 8.96 6.36 16.83
C GLN A 11 7.66 7.06 17.22
N GLN A 12 7.73 8.34 17.60
CA GLN A 12 6.56 9.15 17.97
C GLN A 12 5.40 9.05 16.97
N TYR A 13 5.71 9.01 15.67
CA TYR A 13 4.72 8.96 14.60
C TYR A 13 4.75 7.67 13.76
N LEU A 14 5.62 6.71 14.10
CA LEU A 14 5.80 5.46 13.35
C LEU A 14 5.63 4.25 14.30
N LEU A 15 4.60 3.45 14.05
CA LEU A 15 4.42 2.16 14.70
C LEU A 15 5.07 1.06 13.87
N SER A 16 5.48 0.00 14.54
CA SER A 16 5.96 -1.24 13.92
C SER A 16 5.44 -2.43 14.74
N PRO A 17 5.54 -3.67 14.23
CA PRO A 17 5.06 -4.83 14.96
C PRO A 17 5.58 -4.87 16.39
N LEU A 18 4.72 -5.25 17.32
CA LEU A 18 5.09 -5.44 18.72
C LEU A 18 6.03 -6.64 18.81
N LYS A 19 7.17 -6.46 19.47
CA LYS A 19 8.22 -7.47 19.63
C LYS A 19 8.36 -7.84 21.11
N GLY A 20 8.67 -9.09 21.41
CA GLY A 20 8.88 -9.60 22.77
C GLY A 20 8.77 -11.12 22.82
N SER A 21 9.36 -11.74 23.85
CA SER A 21 9.33 -13.20 24.04
C SER A 21 7.96 -13.72 24.48
N ARG A 22 7.12 -12.86 25.09
CA ARG A 22 5.75 -13.16 25.49
C ARG A 22 4.85 -11.98 25.12
N LEU A 23 4.23 -12.04 23.95
CA LEU A 23 3.21 -11.08 23.56
C LEU A 23 1.90 -11.44 24.26
N THR A 24 1.12 -10.44 24.65
CA THR A 24 -0.25 -10.70 25.10
C THR A 24 -1.11 -11.07 23.90
N ALA A 25 -2.21 -11.81 24.13
CA ALA A 25 -3.13 -12.19 23.05
C ALA A 25 -3.66 -10.96 22.27
N GLN A 26 -3.81 -9.81 22.92
CA GLN A 26 -4.20 -8.57 22.26
C GLN A 26 -3.10 -8.04 21.32
N GLN A 27 -1.84 -8.11 21.73
CA GLN A 27 -0.70 -7.70 20.92
C GLN A 27 -0.50 -8.61 19.71
N GLU A 28 -0.71 -9.91 19.87
CA GLU A 28 -0.66 -10.88 18.77
C GLU A 28 -1.77 -10.61 17.75
N ARG A 29 -3.01 -10.40 18.21
CA ARG A 29 -4.15 -10.02 17.34
C ARG A 29 -3.86 -8.73 16.56
N PHE A 30 -3.30 -7.73 17.23
CA PHE A 30 -2.88 -6.49 16.58
C PHE A 30 -1.81 -6.74 15.51
N ASN A 31 -0.75 -7.47 15.83
CA ASN A 31 0.31 -7.81 14.87
C ASN A 31 -0.23 -8.59 13.68
N ALA A 32 -1.13 -9.54 13.90
CA ALA A 32 -1.78 -10.33 12.85
C ALA A 32 -2.61 -9.43 11.91
N ALA A 33 -3.42 -8.53 12.46
CA ALA A 33 -4.20 -7.58 11.67
C ALA A 33 -3.30 -6.66 10.83
N MET A 34 -2.25 -6.09 11.43
CA MET A 34 -1.33 -5.21 10.72
C MET A 34 -0.45 -5.95 9.69
N SER A 35 -0.14 -7.22 9.92
CA SER A 35 0.57 -8.06 8.94
C SER A 35 -0.26 -8.27 7.67
N LYS A 36 -1.58 -8.51 7.81
CA LYS A 36 -2.51 -8.62 6.67
C LYS A 36 -2.51 -7.36 5.81
N VAL A 37 -2.59 -6.18 6.43
CA VAL A 37 -2.54 -4.89 5.72
C VAL A 37 -1.19 -4.70 5.01
N ARG A 38 -0.07 -4.99 5.69
CA ARG A 38 1.28 -4.88 5.10
C ARG A 38 1.46 -5.79 3.90
N ILE A 39 0.95 -7.02 3.94
CA ILE A 39 1.01 -7.96 2.81
C ILE A 39 0.31 -7.36 1.59
N CYS A 40 -0.86 -6.75 1.78
CA CYS A 40 -1.60 -6.14 0.67
C CYS A 40 -0.84 -4.95 0.07
N VAL A 41 -0.23 -4.09 0.89
CA VAL A 41 0.65 -3.02 0.40
C VAL A 41 1.79 -3.55 -0.47
N LYS A 42 2.39 -4.68 -0.11
CA LYS A 42 3.45 -5.32 -0.93
C LYS A 42 2.91 -5.80 -2.27
N TRP A 43 1.71 -6.39 -2.31
CA TRP A 43 1.08 -6.80 -3.56
C TRP A 43 0.78 -5.61 -4.47
N GLU A 44 0.24 -4.52 -3.91
CA GLU A 44 -0.04 -3.30 -4.67
C GLU A 44 1.24 -2.66 -5.22
N PHE A 45 2.31 -2.61 -4.43
CA PHE A 45 3.61 -2.13 -4.92
C PHE A 45 4.14 -3.00 -6.07
N GLY A 46 4.09 -4.33 -5.93
CA GLY A 46 4.45 -5.27 -6.98
C GLY A 46 3.65 -5.06 -8.27
N ARG A 47 2.34 -4.84 -8.16
CA ARG A 47 1.47 -4.56 -9.30
C ARG A 47 1.82 -3.24 -9.98
N LEU A 48 2.11 -2.20 -9.21
CA LEU A 48 2.46 -0.89 -9.75
C LEU A 48 3.75 -0.94 -10.57
N VAL A 49 4.80 -1.58 -10.05
CA VAL A 49 6.07 -1.70 -10.79
C VAL A 49 5.93 -2.61 -12.01
N GLN A 50 5.02 -3.60 -11.97
CA GLN A 50 4.71 -4.46 -13.12
C GLN A 50 4.02 -3.69 -14.26
N TYR A 51 3.03 -2.85 -13.95
CA TYR A 51 2.33 -2.05 -14.97
C TYR A 51 3.12 -0.82 -15.41
N TRP A 52 3.89 -0.23 -14.50
CA TRP A 52 4.54 1.05 -14.69
C TRP A 52 6.03 0.91 -14.41
N ALA A 53 6.78 0.37 -15.38
CA ALA A 53 8.23 0.15 -15.24
C ALA A 53 9.00 1.43 -14.87
N PHE A 54 8.48 2.61 -15.20
CA PHE A 54 9.09 3.87 -14.81
C PHE A 54 9.15 4.02 -13.26
N CYS A 55 8.20 3.46 -12.51
CA CYS A 55 8.15 3.50 -11.04
C CYS A 55 9.29 2.73 -10.37
N ASP A 56 9.97 1.84 -11.11
CA ASP A 56 11.08 1.03 -10.63
C ASP A 56 12.39 1.33 -11.38
N HIS A 57 12.40 2.40 -12.18
CA HIS A 57 13.57 2.73 -12.99
C HIS A 57 14.60 3.55 -12.19
N ALA A 58 15.32 2.89 -11.27
CA ALA A 58 16.25 3.53 -10.34
C ALA A 58 17.36 4.39 -11.01
N ARG A 59 17.77 4.07 -12.24
CA ARG A 59 18.77 4.87 -12.98
C ARG A 59 18.26 6.27 -13.34
N ASN A 60 16.94 6.43 -13.53
CA ASN A 60 16.30 7.68 -13.89
C ASN A 60 15.50 8.30 -12.75
N GLN A 61 14.96 7.51 -11.83
CA GLN A 61 14.19 8.03 -10.69
C GLN A 61 15.11 8.57 -9.59
N LYS A 62 15.55 9.81 -9.74
CA LYS A 62 16.34 10.50 -8.73
C LYS A 62 15.47 11.51 -8.00
N LEU A 63 15.51 11.46 -6.67
CA LEU A 63 14.82 12.45 -5.83
C LEU A 63 15.30 13.85 -6.20
N GLN A 64 14.38 14.81 -6.21
CA GLN A 64 14.60 16.23 -6.54
C GLN A 64 15.01 16.52 -8.00
N LEU A 65 15.30 15.51 -8.83
CA LEU A 65 15.63 15.69 -10.25
C LEU A 65 14.50 15.23 -11.17
N GLN A 66 13.71 14.26 -10.72
CA GLN A 66 12.51 13.80 -11.41
C GLN A 66 11.30 13.97 -10.50
N PRO A 67 10.09 14.14 -11.06
CA PRO A 67 8.86 14.26 -10.29
C PRO A 67 8.38 12.90 -9.75
N VAL A 68 9.26 12.14 -9.10
CA VAL A 68 9.05 10.74 -8.64
C VAL A 68 7.73 10.59 -7.88
N GLY A 69 7.47 11.51 -6.94
CA GLY A 69 6.23 11.49 -6.14
C GLY A 69 4.97 11.71 -6.98
N THR A 70 4.99 12.65 -7.92
CA THR A 70 3.86 12.91 -8.83
C THR A 70 3.62 11.72 -9.74
N THR A 71 4.67 11.17 -10.35
CA THR A 71 4.52 10.07 -11.28
C THR A 71 4.02 8.81 -10.56
N TYR A 72 4.50 8.53 -9.33
CA TYR A 72 3.95 7.45 -8.51
C TYR A 72 2.46 7.67 -8.18
N LYS A 73 2.05 8.88 -7.78
CA LYS A 73 0.63 9.20 -7.51
C LYS A 73 -0.26 8.94 -8.74
N VAL A 74 0.19 9.33 -9.92
CA VAL A 74 -0.53 9.08 -11.18
C VAL A 74 -0.63 7.57 -11.46
N ALA A 75 0.46 6.81 -11.28
CA ALA A 75 0.43 5.36 -11.42
C ALA A 75 -0.57 4.69 -10.46
N VAL A 76 -0.62 5.13 -9.20
CA VAL A 76 -1.60 4.65 -8.21
C VAL A 76 -3.03 4.99 -8.64
N LEU A 77 -3.27 6.24 -9.06
CA LEU A 77 -4.58 6.68 -9.52
C LEU A 77 -5.09 5.78 -10.66
N LEU A 78 -4.27 5.57 -11.69
CA LEU A 78 -4.61 4.73 -12.83
C LEU A 78 -4.80 3.26 -12.44
N ALA A 79 -3.98 2.72 -11.54
CA ALA A 79 -4.14 1.36 -11.03
C ALA A 79 -5.45 1.17 -10.23
N ASN A 80 -5.86 2.19 -9.48
CA ASN A 80 -7.13 2.16 -8.75
C ASN A 80 -8.33 2.27 -9.69
N VAL A 81 -8.27 3.12 -10.72
CA VAL A 81 -9.30 3.17 -11.78
C VAL A 81 -9.42 1.82 -12.48
N TRP A 82 -8.29 1.19 -12.85
CA TRP A 82 -8.29 -0.15 -13.42
C TRP A 82 -8.92 -1.18 -12.48
N THR A 83 -8.63 -1.09 -11.18
CA THR A 83 -9.20 -1.98 -10.15
C THR A 83 -10.73 -1.85 -10.09
N CYS A 84 -11.26 -0.62 -10.16
CA CYS A 84 -12.70 -0.36 -10.18
C CYS A 84 -13.35 -0.93 -11.45
N MET A 85 -12.74 -0.73 -12.62
CA MET A 85 -13.26 -1.26 -13.90
C MET A 85 -13.25 -2.79 -13.98
N ASN A 86 -12.27 -3.46 -13.35
CA ASN A 86 -12.08 -4.90 -13.44
C ASN A 86 -12.63 -5.68 -12.24
N THR A 87 -13.54 -5.07 -11.46
CA THR A 87 -14.22 -5.69 -10.30
C THR A 87 -13.28 -6.20 -9.20
N GLY A 88 -12.10 -5.58 -9.07
CA GLY A 88 -11.21 -5.78 -7.94
C GLY A 88 -9.89 -6.47 -8.27
N THR A 89 -9.10 -6.73 -7.23
CA THR A 89 -7.77 -7.35 -7.33
C THR A 89 -7.61 -8.52 -6.36
N GLN A 90 -6.40 -9.08 -6.28
CA GLN A 90 -6.06 -10.02 -5.20
C GLN A 90 -6.35 -9.44 -3.81
N THR A 91 -6.11 -8.14 -3.61
CA THR A 91 -6.41 -7.43 -2.37
C THR A 91 -7.91 -7.44 -2.07
N SER A 92 -8.75 -7.12 -3.06
CA SER A 92 -10.21 -7.19 -2.96
C SER A 92 -10.69 -8.58 -2.52
N LYS A 93 -10.17 -9.62 -3.15
CA LYS A 93 -10.49 -11.02 -2.82
C LYS A 93 -10.02 -11.40 -1.41
N PHE A 94 -8.82 -10.98 -1.02
CA PHE A 94 -8.23 -11.31 0.27
C PHE A 94 -9.02 -10.71 1.44
N PHE A 95 -9.57 -9.50 1.27
CA PHE A 95 -10.40 -8.86 2.29
C PHE A 95 -11.90 -9.11 2.12
N GLY A 96 -12.34 -9.72 1.02
CA GLY A 96 -13.76 -9.88 0.71
C GLY A 96 -14.47 -8.54 0.46
N LEU A 97 -13.76 -7.57 -0.12
CA LEU A 97 -14.27 -6.23 -0.39
C LEU A 97 -14.28 -5.95 -1.89
N SER A 98 -15.45 -5.64 -2.44
CA SER A 98 -15.56 -5.17 -3.82
C SER A 98 -15.09 -3.73 -3.94
N PRO A 99 -14.41 -3.34 -5.04
CA PRO A 99 -14.11 -1.95 -5.28
C PRO A 99 -15.40 -1.15 -5.54
N PRO A 100 -15.37 0.18 -5.30
CA PRO A 100 -16.45 1.06 -5.73
C PRO A 100 -16.53 1.15 -7.26
N SER A 101 -17.57 1.82 -7.75
CA SER A 101 -17.62 2.24 -9.16
C SER A 101 -16.48 3.22 -9.48
N VAL A 102 -16.12 3.34 -10.77
CA VAL A 102 -15.10 4.30 -11.19
C VAL A 102 -15.56 5.73 -10.90
N GLU A 103 -16.84 6.01 -11.11
CA GLU A 103 -17.47 7.30 -10.87
C GLU A 103 -17.38 7.68 -9.39
N GLU A 104 -17.76 6.77 -8.49
CA GLU A 104 -17.66 6.97 -7.04
C GLU A 104 -16.21 7.19 -6.59
N TYR A 105 -15.27 6.41 -7.14
CA TYR A 105 -13.86 6.56 -6.82
C TYR A 105 -13.31 7.92 -7.24
N LEU A 106 -13.59 8.38 -8.46
CA LEU A 106 -13.09 9.64 -9.00
C LEU A 106 -13.73 10.87 -8.36
N LEU A 107 -15.00 10.78 -7.93
CA LEU A 107 -15.68 11.86 -7.20
C LEU A 107 -15.14 12.05 -5.77
N THR A 108 -14.61 11.00 -5.17
CA THR A 108 -14.08 11.01 -3.80
C THR A 108 -12.60 11.41 -3.75
N ALA A 109 -11.89 11.39 -4.88
CA ALA A 109 -10.43 11.56 -4.95
C ALA A 109 -9.93 13.03 -4.93
N ASN A 110 -10.79 14.00 -4.58
CA ASN A 110 -10.48 15.44 -4.53
C ASN A 110 -10.08 15.93 -3.15
#